data_AF-E5A5I5-F1
#
_entry.id   AF-E5A5I5-F1
#
_cell.length_a   1.000
_cell.length_b   1.000
_cell.length_c   1.000
_cell.angle_alpha   90.00
_cell.angle_beta   90.00
_cell.angle_gamma   90.00
#
_symmetry.space_group_name_H-M   'P 1'
#
loop_
_entity.id
_entity.type
_entity.pdbx_description
1 polymer ?
#
loop_
_entity_poly.entity_id
_entity_poly.type
_entity_poly.pdbx_seq_one_letter_code
_entity_poly.pdbx_strand_id
1 'polypeptide(L)'
;MYDSAAYNSLPSLRSAASLVDDTVRAHLTGPVRKLFLECNAHEQYGIVLLHKHFAIADGERLVEYRSSSTAWKVGHEQTDIVAQYEGKIVPRSYRLYNGAAVPYEFGYYQEAPRLNNTFQTMALKVLKDLGLDQIFGLRCLDEYDPSLSIEVTEGKTNIMLVRGSVPEDELIEAEHCWPRKDGHVQDHSCG
;
A
#
# COMPACT_ATOMS: atom_id res chain seq x y z
N MET A 1 6.78 -13.60 -5.24
CA MET A 1 5.97 -14.05 -6.39
C MET A 1 4.53 -13.67 -6.15
N TYR A 2 3.98 -12.91 -7.08
CA TYR A 2 2.60 -12.48 -7.12
C TYR A 2 1.62 -13.66 -7.22
N ASP A 3 0.45 -13.49 -6.58
CA ASP A 3 -0.66 -14.42 -6.61
C ASP A 3 -1.99 -13.63 -6.57
N SER A 4 -2.82 -13.78 -7.62
CA SER A 4 -4.15 -13.15 -7.72
C SER A 4 -5.09 -13.61 -6.60
N ALA A 5 -4.96 -14.85 -6.12
CA ALA A 5 -5.74 -15.36 -4.99
C ALA A 5 -5.32 -14.68 -3.68
N ALA A 6 -4.02 -14.41 -3.50
CA ALA A 6 -3.53 -13.66 -2.35
C ALA A 6 -4.10 -12.23 -2.34
N TYR A 7 -4.13 -11.53 -3.48
CA TYR A 7 -4.82 -10.23 -3.59
C TYR A 7 -6.32 -10.35 -3.34
N ASN A 8 -7.01 -11.28 -4.02
CA ASN A 8 -8.46 -11.43 -3.91
C ASN A 8 -8.91 -11.91 -2.52
N SER A 9 -8.01 -12.44 -1.68
CA SER A 9 -8.29 -12.77 -0.28
C SER A 9 -8.37 -11.54 0.64
N LEU A 10 -7.91 -10.37 0.19
CA LEU A 10 -7.99 -9.14 0.98
C LEU A 10 -9.45 -8.73 1.23
N PRO A 11 -9.75 -8.16 2.40
CA PRO A 11 -11.08 -7.67 2.76
C PRO A 11 -11.43 -6.38 2.02
N SER A 12 -12.67 -5.90 2.17
CA SER A 12 -13.04 -4.53 1.78
C SER A 12 -12.43 -3.51 2.74
N LEU A 13 -12.27 -2.26 2.30
CA LEU A 13 -11.72 -1.16 3.10
C LEU A 13 -12.42 -1.03 4.46
N ARG A 14 -13.76 -1.00 4.48
CA ARG A 14 -14.54 -0.91 5.73
C ARG A 14 -14.34 -2.10 6.67
N SER A 15 -14.20 -3.31 6.12
CA SER A 15 -13.95 -4.49 6.94
C SER A 15 -12.54 -4.47 7.52
N ALA A 16 -11.53 -4.04 6.75
CA ALA A 16 -10.17 -3.85 7.23
C ALA A 16 -10.13 -2.80 8.36
N ALA A 17 -10.79 -1.66 8.15
CA ALA A 17 -10.81 -0.56 9.11
C ALA A 17 -11.47 -0.95 10.45
N SER A 18 -12.44 -1.86 10.42
CA SER A 18 -13.08 -2.37 11.65
C SER A 18 -12.12 -3.14 12.57
N LEU A 19 -10.95 -3.55 12.08
CA LEU A 19 -9.91 -4.22 12.86
C LEU A 19 -8.98 -3.22 13.58
N VAL A 20 -9.07 -1.92 13.27
CA VAL A 20 -8.17 -0.89 13.80
C VAL A 20 -8.75 -0.29 15.08
N ASP A 21 -8.39 -0.90 16.22
CA ASP A 21 -8.69 -0.38 17.55
C ASP A 21 -7.56 0.51 18.12
N ASP A 22 -7.71 0.95 19.36
CA ASP A 22 -6.74 1.82 20.01
C ASP A 22 -5.40 1.14 20.33
N THR A 23 -5.41 -0.19 20.53
CA THR A 23 -4.19 -0.98 20.72
C THR A 23 -3.40 -1.03 19.41
N VAL A 24 -4.10 -1.28 18.31
CA VAL A 24 -3.54 -1.29 16.95
C VAL A 24 -2.94 0.09 16.61
N ARG A 25 -3.68 1.18 16.88
CA ARG A 25 -3.17 2.56 16.72
C ARG A 25 -1.95 2.86 17.58
N ALA A 26 -1.91 2.36 18.81
CA ALA A 26 -0.75 2.54 19.69
C ALA A 26 0.49 1.80 19.16
N HIS A 27 0.33 0.64 18.51
CA HIS A 27 1.44 -0.05 17.85
C HIS A 27 1.95 0.70 16.62
N LEU A 28 1.06 1.29 15.80
CA LEU A 28 1.44 2.11 14.66
C LEU A 28 2.27 3.33 15.09
N THR A 29 1.75 4.12 16.03
CA THR A 29 2.37 5.38 16.49
C THR A 29 3.57 5.18 17.40
N GLY A 30 3.73 4.00 18.00
CA GLY A 30 4.86 3.62 18.84
C GLY A 30 5.93 2.81 18.10
N PRO A 31 5.97 1.47 18.29
CA PRO A 31 7.04 0.62 17.78
C PRO A 31 7.21 0.65 16.26
N VAL A 32 6.12 0.72 15.48
CA VAL A 32 6.22 0.75 14.01
C VAL A 32 6.81 2.09 13.55
N ARG A 33 6.27 3.23 14.01
CA ARG A 33 6.83 4.56 13.73
C ARG A 33 8.33 4.63 14.10
N LYS A 34 8.70 4.10 15.27
CA LYS A 34 10.09 4.08 15.73
C LYS A 34 11.01 3.37 14.72
N LEU A 35 10.61 2.20 14.22
CA LEU A 35 11.35 1.46 13.19
C LEU A 35 11.60 2.30 11.94
N PHE A 36 10.56 2.97 11.41
CA PHE A 36 10.67 3.75 10.18
C PHE A 36 11.60 4.96 10.34
N LEU A 37 11.60 5.58 11.52
CA LEU A 37 12.48 6.71 11.83
C LEU A 37 13.93 6.28 12.03
N GLU A 38 14.17 5.18 12.77
CA GLU A 38 15.52 4.66 13.04
C GLU A 38 16.20 4.12 11.78
N CYS A 39 15.43 3.51 10.87
CA CYS A 39 15.93 3.03 9.58
C CYS A 39 15.95 4.10 8.47
N ASN A 40 15.54 5.34 8.76
CA ASN A 40 15.40 6.43 7.78
C ASN A 40 14.55 6.03 6.55
N ALA A 41 13.50 5.25 6.78
CA ALA A 41 12.65 4.67 5.73
C ALA A 41 11.32 5.42 5.55
N HIS A 42 11.01 6.36 6.44
CA HIS A 42 9.78 7.14 6.49
C HIS A 42 9.49 8.03 5.27
N GLU A 43 10.49 8.28 4.41
CA GLU A 43 10.30 8.98 3.12
C GLU A 43 10.13 8.02 1.94
N GLN A 44 10.51 6.75 2.11
CA GLN A 44 10.43 5.74 1.05
C GLN A 44 9.22 4.82 1.22
N TYR A 45 8.76 4.65 2.45
CA TYR A 45 7.73 3.68 2.80
C TYR A 45 6.69 4.28 3.75
N GLY A 46 5.46 3.83 3.57
CA GLY A 46 4.34 4.00 4.48
C GLY A 46 3.77 2.65 4.91
N ILE A 47 2.91 2.68 5.92
CA ILE A 47 2.07 1.55 6.31
C ILE A 47 0.72 1.70 5.64
N VAL A 48 0.21 0.62 5.04
CA VAL A 48 -1.07 0.62 4.34
C VAL A 48 -2.02 -0.40 4.96
N LEU A 49 -3.27 -0.01 5.14
CA LEU A 49 -4.35 -0.88 5.59
C LEU A 49 -4.64 -1.93 4.50
N LEU A 50 -4.57 -3.21 4.84
CA LEU A 50 -4.73 -4.30 3.89
C LEU A 50 -6.18 -4.42 3.43
N HIS A 51 -6.45 -4.00 2.21
CA HIS A 51 -7.75 -4.12 1.56
C HIS A 51 -7.60 -4.30 0.06
N LYS A 52 -8.68 -4.70 -0.62
CA LYS A 52 -8.79 -4.65 -2.08
C LYS A 52 -9.89 -3.67 -2.48
N HIS A 53 -9.70 -3.00 -3.61
CA HIS A 53 -10.72 -2.14 -4.21
C HIS A 53 -11.81 -2.97 -4.89
N PHE A 54 -11.42 -3.95 -5.70
CA PHE A 54 -12.30 -4.86 -6.44
C PHE A 54 -11.57 -6.17 -6.76
N ALA A 55 -12.34 -7.21 -7.10
CA ALA A 55 -11.76 -8.49 -7.51
C ALA A 55 -11.17 -8.43 -8.93
N ILE A 56 -10.04 -9.09 -9.13
CA ILE A 56 -9.33 -9.18 -10.42
C ILE A 56 -9.27 -10.63 -10.90
N ALA A 57 -9.10 -10.83 -12.20
CA ALA A 57 -8.97 -12.15 -12.79
C ALA A 57 -7.55 -12.74 -12.63
N ASP A 58 -7.41 -14.02 -12.91
CA ASP A 58 -6.10 -14.66 -12.98
C ASP A 58 -5.27 -14.08 -14.13
N GLY A 59 -3.97 -13.87 -13.87
CA GLY A 59 -3.08 -13.19 -14.81
C GLY A 59 -3.30 -11.67 -14.89
N GLU A 60 -4.15 -11.09 -14.03
CA GLU A 60 -4.23 -9.64 -13.85
C GLU A 60 -3.43 -9.20 -12.63
N ARG A 61 -2.96 -7.95 -12.65
CA ARG A 61 -2.44 -7.24 -11.50
C ARG A 61 -3.17 -5.93 -11.36
N LEU A 62 -3.41 -5.48 -10.14
CA LEU A 62 -3.87 -4.12 -9.89
C LEU A 62 -2.68 -3.17 -10.10
N VAL A 63 -2.74 -2.40 -11.18
CA VAL A 63 -1.66 -1.50 -11.60
C VAL A 63 -2.14 -0.05 -11.49
N GLU A 64 -1.40 0.71 -10.70
CA GLU A 64 -1.51 2.15 -10.62
C GLU A 64 -0.70 2.80 -11.75
N TYR A 65 -1.33 3.75 -12.43
CA TYR A 65 -0.68 4.63 -13.37
C TYR A 65 -1.32 6.00 -13.29
N ARG A 66 -0.52 7.00 -12.89
CA ARG A 66 -1.01 8.34 -12.52
C ARG A 66 -2.05 8.22 -11.40
N SER A 67 -3.12 9.00 -11.44
CA SER A 67 -4.16 9.08 -10.41
C SER A 67 -5.19 7.94 -10.48
N SER A 68 -4.86 6.79 -11.07
CA SER A 68 -5.81 5.68 -11.22
C SER A 68 -5.16 4.31 -11.13
N SER A 69 -5.87 3.36 -10.53
CA SER A 69 -5.48 1.95 -10.49
C SER A 69 -6.53 1.07 -11.17
N THR A 70 -6.09 0.22 -12.09
CA THR A 70 -6.94 -0.68 -12.88
C THR A 70 -6.32 -2.06 -13.00
N ALA A 71 -7.14 -3.09 -13.28
CA ALA A 71 -6.63 -4.43 -13.53
C ALA A 71 -5.95 -4.50 -14.91
N TRP A 72 -4.65 -4.78 -14.94
CA TRP A 72 -3.89 -4.96 -16.17
C TRP A 72 -3.54 -6.42 -16.35
N LYS A 73 -3.73 -6.91 -17.58
CA LYS A 73 -3.25 -8.23 -17.96
C LYS A 73 -1.72 -8.23 -17.98
N VAL A 74 -1.14 -9.09 -17.17
CA VAL A 74 0.27 -9.43 -17.23
C VAL A 74 0.39 -10.83 -17.83
N GLY A 75 1.48 -11.10 -18.55
CA GLY A 75 1.71 -12.45 -19.08
C GLY A 75 1.78 -13.50 -17.97
N HIS A 76 1.98 -14.77 -18.34
CA HIS A 76 2.22 -15.87 -17.38
C HIS A 76 3.62 -15.82 -16.73
N GLU A 77 4.21 -14.63 -16.68
CA GLU A 77 5.52 -14.40 -16.11
C GLU A 77 5.45 -14.60 -14.60
N GLN A 78 6.29 -15.50 -14.10
CA GLN A 78 6.39 -15.80 -12.66
C GLN A 78 7.24 -14.78 -11.90
N THR A 79 7.61 -13.65 -12.53
CA THR A 79 8.43 -12.60 -11.93
C THR A 79 7.56 -11.50 -11.36
N ASP A 80 7.97 -10.94 -10.22
CA ASP A 80 7.25 -9.81 -9.61
C ASP A 80 7.38 -8.52 -10.45
N ILE A 81 8.43 -8.39 -11.26
CA ILE A 81 8.61 -7.31 -12.23
C ILE A 81 8.32 -7.84 -13.62
N VAL A 82 7.45 -7.15 -14.37
CA VAL A 82 7.00 -7.51 -15.71
C VAL A 82 7.32 -6.37 -16.67
N ALA A 83 8.00 -6.66 -17.78
CA ALA A 83 8.19 -5.67 -18.84
C ALA A 83 6.88 -5.54 -19.62
N GLN A 84 6.39 -4.31 -19.78
CA GLN A 84 5.12 -4.06 -20.47
C GLN A 84 5.23 -2.74 -21.22
N TYR A 85 4.84 -2.73 -22.50
CA TYR A 85 5.02 -1.56 -23.37
C TYR A 85 6.49 -1.07 -23.37
N GLU A 86 6.73 0.22 -23.11
CA GLU A 86 8.05 0.83 -22.99
C GLU A 86 8.54 0.94 -21.53
N GLY A 87 7.81 0.34 -20.60
CA GLY A 87 8.08 0.43 -19.16
C GLY A 87 7.98 -0.92 -18.47
N LYS A 88 7.70 -0.87 -17.17
CA LYS A 88 7.67 -2.03 -16.29
C LYS A 88 6.55 -1.90 -15.28
N ILE A 89 5.87 -2.99 -15.04
CA ILE A 89 4.98 -3.16 -13.89
C ILE A 89 5.83 -3.68 -12.75
N VAL A 90 5.90 -2.92 -11.65
CA VAL A 90 6.73 -3.21 -10.49
C VAL A 90 5.90 -3.17 -9.22
N PRO A 91 6.21 -4.02 -8.22
CA PRO A 91 5.51 -3.99 -6.95
C PRO A 91 5.59 -2.63 -6.26
N ARG A 92 4.49 -2.24 -5.62
CA ARG A 92 4.40 -1.01 -4.82
C ARG A 92 3.88 -1.26 -3.41
N SER A 93 2.96 -2.21 -3.25
CA SER A 93 2.43 -2.59 -1.93
C SER A 93 2.67 -4.08 -1.66
N TYR A 94 3.06 -4.39 -0.44
CA TYR A 94 3.41 -5.74 0.03
C TYR A 94 2.64 -6.11 1.28
N ARG A 95 2.20 -7.37 1.32
CA ARG A 95 1.61 -7.99 2.51
C ARG A 95 2.44 -9.19 2.95
N LEU A 96 2.22 -9.65 4.18
CA LEU A 96 2.62 -10.99 4.56
C LEU A 96 1.48 -11.96 4.19
N TYR A 97 1.82 -13.04 3.49
CA TYR A 97 0.87 -14.09 3.12
C TYR A 97 1.57 -15.45 3.20
N ASN A 98 1.00 -16.38 3.97
CA ASN A 98 1.59 -17.69 4.24
C ASN A 98 3.07 -17.62 4.69
N GLY A 99 3.42 -16.59 5.47
CA GLY A 99 4.76 -16.37 6.00
C GLY A 99 5.77 -15.76 5.01
N ALA A 100 5.36 -15.43 3.79
CA ALA A 100 6.20 -14.78 2.78
C ALA A 100 5.71 -13.35 2.47
N ALA A 101 6.65 -12.48 2.11
CA ALA A 101 6.31 -11.17 1.55
C ALA A 101 5.77 -11.36 0.13
N VAL A 102 4.53 -10.93 -0.10
CA VAL A 102 3.86 -11.06 -1.39
C VAL A 102 3.41 -9.67 -1.85
N PRO A 103 3.79 -9.23 -3.07
CA PRO A 103 3.28 -8.00 -3.63
C PRO A 103 1.79 -8.18 -3.98
N TYR A 104 0.98 -7.15 -3.80
CA TYR A 104 -0.45 -7.21 -4.12
C TYR A 104 -0.95 -6.03 -4.96
N GLU A 105 -0.24 -4.91 -4.94
CA GLU A 105 -0.44 -3.76 -5.82
C GLU A 105 0.86 -3.37 -6.50
N PHE A 106 0.74 -2.84 -7.71
CA PHE A 106 1.83 -2.52 -8.59
C PHE A 106 1.68 -1.12 -9.14
N GLY A 107 2.77 -0.50 -9.55
CA GLY A 107 2.74 0.69 -10.39
C GLY A 107 3.40 0.43 -11.74
N TYR A 108 3.04 1.24 -12.73
CA TYR A 108 3.70 1.26 -14.04
C TYR A 108 4.74 2.40 -14.09
N TYR A 109 5.98 2.04 -14.42
CA TYR A 109 7.10 2.99 -14.44
C TYR A 109 7.95 2.83 -15.69
N GLN A 110 8.50 3.94 -16.19
CA GLN A 110 9.57 3.89 -17.19
C GLN A 110 10.88 3.42 -16.53
N GLU A 111 11.19 3.93 -15.34
CA GLU A 111 12.33 3.53 -14.54
C GLU A 111 11.85 3.04 -13.17
N ALA A 112 12.17 1.79 -12.83
CA ALA A 112 11.73 1.19 -11.57
C ALA A 112 12.36 1.90 -10.36
N PRO A 113 11.58 2.17 -9.29
CA PRO A 113 12.11 2.70 -8.05
C PRO A 113 13.08 1.70 -7.41
N ARG A 114 14.05 2.23 -6.64
CA ARG A 114 14.98 1.39 -5.89
C ARG A 114 14.34 0.92 -4.59
N LEU A 115 14.01 -0.36 -4.54
CA LEU A 115 13.43 -0.99 -3.36
C LEU A 115 14.51 -1.41 -2.35
N ASN A 116 14.28 -1.09 -1.08
CA ASN A 116 15.07 -1.58 0.05
C ASN A 116 14.47 -2.88 0.60
N ASN A 117 14.84 -4.01 -0.02
CA ASN A 117 14.36 -5.34 0.38
C ASN A 117 14.69 -5.70 1.84
N THR A 118 15.82 -5.18 2.36
CA THR A 118 16.23 -5.40 3.77
C THR A 118 15.23 -4.74 4.71
N PHE A 119 14.91 -3.46 4.49
CA PHE A 119 13.91 -2.76 5.30
C PHE A 119 12.53 -3.39 5.14
N GLN A 120 12.12 -3.73 3.92
CA GLN A 120 10.84 -4.39 3.68
C GLN A 120 10.68 -5.67 4.50
N THR A 121 11.70 -6.54 4.49
CA THR A 121 11.68 -7.80 5.26
C THR A 121 11.58 -7.52 6.75
N MET A 122 12.33 -6.52 7.24
CA MET A 122 12.32 -6.11 8.64
C MET A 122 10.97 -5.55 9.07
N ALA A 123 10.37 -4.67 8.28
CA ALA A 123 9.08 -4.04 8.55
C ALA A 123 7.95 -5.08 8.59
N LEU A 124 7.87 -5.97 7.59
CA LEU A 124 6.87 -7.04 7.58
C LEU A 124 7.05 -8.02 8.75
N LYS A 125 8.30 -8.27 9.17
CA LYS A 125 8.55 -9.06 10.38
C LYS A 125 8.04 -8.36 11.64
N VAL A 126 8.28 -7.05 11.78
CA VAL A 126 7.79 -6.28 12.93
C VAL A 126 6.26 -6.27 12.98
N LEU A 127 5.59 -6.09 11.84
CA LEU A 127 4.13 -6.20 11.78
C LEU A 127 3.66 -7.57 12.27
N LYS A 128 4.31 -8.65 11.84
CA LYS A 128 4.00 -10.02 12.30
C LYS A 128 4.21 -10.20 13.80
N ASP A 129 5.36 -9.75 14.31
CA ASP A 129 5.70 -9.90 15.74
C ASP A 129 4.71 -9.14 16.65
N LEU A 130 4.10 -8.06 16.13
CA LEU A 130 3.06 -7.27 16.80
C LEU A 130 1.63 -7.77 16.53
N GLY A 131 1.45 -8.84 15.73
CA GLY A 131 0.13 -9.35 15.36
C GLY A 131 -0.66 -8.45 14.39
N LEU A 132 0.03 -7.59 13.65
CA LEU A 132 -0.54 -6.61 12.73
C LEU A 132 -0.50 -7.04 11.26
N ASP A 133 0.12 -8.17 10.92
CA ASP A 133 0.37 -8.61 9.55
C ASP A 133 -0.90 -9.00 8.75
N GLN A 134 -2.04 -9.14 9.43
CA GLN A 134 -3.35 -9.31 8.80
C GLN A 134 -4.13 -8.01 8.67
N ILE A 135 -3.66 -6.91 9.28
CA ILE A 135 -4.28 -5.59 9.25
C ILE A 135 -3.49 -4.67 8.32
N PHE A 136 -2.17 -4.70 8.40
CA PHE A 136 -1.29 -3.76 7.72
C PHE A 136 -0.27 -4.44 6.81
N GLY A 137 0.03 -3.74 5.72
CA GLY A 137 1.10 -4.01 4.79
C GLY A 137 2.09 -2.85 4.72
N LEU A 138 2.99 -2.94 3.76
CA LEU A 138 4.00 -1.94 3.47
C LEU A 138 3.78 -1.37 2.07
N ARG A 139 3.83 -0.05 1.93
CA ARG A 139 3.68 0.63 0.64
C ARG A 139 4.87 1.54 0.34
N CYS A 140 5.31 1.57 -0.92
CA CYS A 140 6.30 2.52 -1.41
C CYS A 140 5.65 3.87 -1.74
N LEU A 141 6.28 4.97 -1.31
CA LEU A 141 5.77 6.35 -1.42
C LEU A 141 6.27 7.12 -2.65
N ASP A 142 6.86 6.42 -3.62
CA ASP A 142 7.37 7.03 -4.84
C ASP A 142 6.23 7.61 -5.70
N GLU A 143 6.50 8.67 -6.46
CA GLU A 143 5.52 9.35 -7.34
C GLU A 143 4.22 9.83 -6.67
N TYR A 144 4.26 10.13 -5.36
CA TYR A 144 3.13 10.70 -4.62
C TYR A 144 2.81 12.14 -5.06
N ASP A 145 1.56 12.39 -5.48
CA ASP A 145 1.02 13.73 -5.64
C ASP A 145 0.39 14.19 -4.32
N PRO A 146 0.99 15.16 -3.60
CA PRO A 146 0.49 15.61 -2.30
C PRO A 146 -0.85 16.31 -2.34
N SER A 147 -1.37 16.65 -3.52
CA SER A 147 -2.71 17.21 -3.67
C SER A 147 -3.81 16.15 -3.66
N LEU A 148 -3.47 14.88 -3.91
CA LEU A 148 -4.41 13.77 -4.01
C LEU A 148 -4.27 12.87 -2.78
N SER A 149 -5.37 12.65 -2.07
CA SER A 149 -5.34 11.94 -0.77
C SER A 149 -6.62 11.18 -0.44
N ILE A 150 -7.61 11.19 -1.35
CA ILE A 150 -8.84 10.40 -1.23
C ILE A 150 -8.85 9.32 -2.29
N GLU A 151 -9.03 8.06 -1.90
CA GLU A 151 -9.21 6.93 -2.80
C GLU A 151 -10.69 6.55 -2.96
N VAL A 152 -11.17 6.53 -4.21
CA VAL A 152 -12.54 6.13 -4.55
C VAL A 152 -12.54 5.03 -5.59
N THR A 153 -13.31 3.96 -5.33
CA THR A 153 -13.51 2.89 -6.30
C THR A 153 -14.82 3.06 -7.06
N GLU A 154 -14.72 3.28 -8.38
CA GLU A 154 -15.83 3.35 -9.32
C GLU A 154 -15.79 2.14 -10.26
N GLY A 155 -16.67 1.16 -10.02
CA GLY A 155 -16.69 -0.09 -10.78
C GLY A 155 -15.41 -0.92 -10.61
N LYS A 156 -14.57 -0.98 -11.65
CA LYS A 156 -13.28 -1.70 -11.67
C LYS A 156 -12.09 -0.76 -11.82
N THR A 157 -12.23 0.45 -11.29
CA THR A 157 -11.21 1.49 -11.32
C THR A 157 -11.13 2.14 -9.94
N ASN A 158 -9.93 2.20 -9.36
CA ASN A 158 -9.66 3.08 -8.22
C ASN A 158 -9.15 4.42 -8.77
N ILE A 159 -9.60 5.54 -8.20
CA ILE A 159 -9.16 6.88 -8.58
C ILE A 159 -8.75 7.67 -7.34
N MET A 160 -7.71 8.48 -7.51
CA MET A 160 -7.26 9.43 -6.50
C MET A 160 -7.96 10.78 -6.72
N LEU A 161 -8.55 11.33 -5.66
CA LEU A 161 -9.21 12.63 -5.63
C LEU A 161 -8.54 13.57 -4.63
N VAL A 162 -8.78 14.87 -4.83
CA VAL A 162 -8.38 15.90 -3.88
C VAL A 162 -9.21 15.80 -2.60
N ARG A 163 -8.62 16.11 -1.44
CA ARG A 163 -9.36 16.16 -0.17
C ARG A 163 -10.55 17.13 -0.24
N GLY A 164 -11.67 16.77 0.38
CA GLY A 164 -12.92 17.53 0.32
C GLY A 164 -13.80 17.20 -0.90
N SER A 165 -13.37 16.28 -1.78
CA SER A 165 -14.22 15.74 -2.85
C SER A 165 -15.32 14.80 -2.34
N VAL A 166 -15.15 14.27 -1.12
CA VAL A 166 -16.06 13.36 -0.40
C VAL A 166 -16.22 13.89 1.04
N PRO A 167 -17.38 13.72 1.71
CA PRO A 167 -17.55 14.12 3.10
C PRO A 167 -16.52 13.49 4.05
N GLU A 168 -16.01 14.28 5.00
CA GLU A 168 -14.94 13.84 5.93
C GLU A 168 -15.37 12.68 6.84
N ASP A 169 -16.66 12.56 7.18
CA ASP A 169 -17.21 11.48 7.99
C ASP A 169 -17.36 10.16 7.22
N GLU A 170 -17.16 10.17 5.90
CA GLU A 170 -17.12 8.98 5.06
C GLU A 170 -15.70 8.45 4.83
N LEU A 171 -14.66 9.23 5.19
CA LEU A 171 -13.27 8.88 4.97
C LEU A 171 -12.79 7.80 5.95
N ILE A 172 -11.94 6.90 5.44
CA ILE A 172 -11.33 5.84 6.22
C ILE A 172 -9.83 5.92 6.04
N GLU A 173 -9.10 6.08 7.14
CA GLU A 173 -7.65 6.08 7.13
C GLU A 173 -7.08 4.77 6.57
N ALA A 174 -6.39 4.84 5.43
CA ALA A 174 -5.88 3.68 4.71
C ALA A 174 -4.35 3.68 4.56
N GLU A 175 -3.70 4.84 4.66
CA GLU A 175 -2.23 4.96 4.61
C GLU A 175 -1.72 5.80 5.78
N HIS A 176 -0.61 5.38 6.39
CA HIS A 176 0.06 6.08 7.48
C HIS A 176 1.53 6.33 7.15
N CYS A 177 1.93 7.61 7.19
CA CYS A 177 3.26 8.08 6.83
C CYS A 177 3.84 9.03 7.89
N TRP A 178 5.16 9.03 8.05
CA TRP A 178 5.86 9.81 9.10
C TRP A 178 6.92 10.78 8.52
N PRO A 179 6.53 11.76 7.69
CA PRO A 179 7.51 12.63 7.04
C PRO A 179 8.26 13.51 8.06
N ARG A 180 9.57 13.65 7.84
CA ARG A 180 10.39 14.69 8.47
C ARG A 180 10.20 15.98 7.71
N LYS A 181 9.22 16.81 8.03
CA LYS A 181 9.34 18.24 7.68
C LYS A 181 9.06 19.12 8.88
N ASP A 182 10.10 19.91 9.19
CA ASP A 182 10.08 21.01 10.13
C ASP A 182 8.79 21.83 9.95
N GLY A 183 7.94 21.84 10.96
CA GLY A 183 6.72 22.64 11.01
C GLY A 183 5.38 21.89 10.88
N HIS A 184 5.38 20.60 10.52
CA HIS A 184 4.16 19.77 10.58
C HIS A 184 4.23 18.81 11.77
N VAL A 185 3.47 19.12 12.83
CA VAL A 185 3.39 18.33 14.06
C VAL A 185 2.44 17.13 13.91
N GLN A 186 2.05 16.76 12.69
CA GLN A 186 1.00 15.76 12.45
C GLN A 186 1.50 14.69 11.49
N ASP A 187 1.43 13.44 11.97
CA ASP A 187 1.48 12.25 11.13
C ASP A 187 0.43 12.40 10.01
N HIS A 188 0.80 12.07 8.77
CA HIS A 188 -0.11 12.23 7.64
C HIS A 188 -0.80 10.92 7.33
N SER A 189 -2.09 11.04 7.04
CA SER A 189 -2.88 9.92 6.62
C SER A 189 -3.80 10.24 5.45
N CYS A 190 -3.81 9.30 4.51
CA CYS A 190 -4.64 9.32 3.31
C CYS A 190 -5.79 8.34 3.51
N GLY A 191 -6.97 8.69 3.01
CA GLY A 191 -8.18 7.89 3.19
C GLY A 191 -9.04 7.78 1.97
#